data_AF-A0A959UXY5-F1
#
_entry.id   AF-A0A959UXY5-F1
#
_cell.length_a   1.000
_cell.length_b   1.000
_cell.length_c   1.000
_cell.angle_alpha   90.00
_cell.angle_beta   90.00
_cell.angle_gamma   90.00
#
_symmetry.space_group_name_H-M   'P 1'
#
loop_
_entity.id
_entity.type
_entity.pdbx_description
1 polymer ?
#
loop_
_entity_poly.entity_id
_entity_poly.type
_entity_poly.pdbx_seq_one_letter_code
_entity_poly.pdbx_strand_id
1 'polypeptide(L)'
;MLLFLVLWSFGRKYRFEQRAIRGALGASFLVLFGVLWGGLRADTASDDPAAGATGSMQDMLVRMDQVQRSRSGHWRADAEVLAHRDGNAALATGEHLRLTLAPDSSQAWLRPGDLVWIRCRPEPMDRVPDPGGFDLRSWAASRGIHREAFVGSGRWVPAGHQRQWMDVFAEAREQVTRWLEESGLPDAEQDIARALLLGDRSGLEQQQRDAFARSGTMHVLAVSGLHVGLVFAVFAALLGWWGKRRGYMVLRGTIILAALWGYAGLTG
;
A
#
# COMPACT_ATOMS: atom_id res chain seq x y z
N MET A 1 -11.49 11.40 23.02
CA MET A 1 -12.44 11.14 24.14
C MET A 1 -13.25 9.85 23.95
N LEU A 2 -13.84 9.59 22.77
CA LEU A 2 -14.60 8.35 22.47
C LEU A 2 -13.77 7.06 22.55
N LEU A 3 -12.53 7.06 22.05
CA LEU A 3 -11.64 5.89 22.09
C LEU A 3 -11.32 5.43 23.53
N PHE A 4 -11.20 6.39 24.44
CA PHE A 4 -10.92 6.14 25.85
C PHE A 4 -12.11 5.51 26.57
N LEU A 5 -13.34 5.94 26.24
CA LEU A 5 -14.58 5.34 26.76
C LEU A 5 -14.78 3.90 26.25
N VAL A 6 -14.42 3.63 25.00
CA VAL A 6 -14.45 2.28 24.41
C VAL A 6 -13.46 1.36 25.11
N LEU A 7 -12.22 1.80 25.32
CA LEU A 7 -11.19 1.04 26.04
C LEU A 7 -11.55 0.85 27.53
N TRP A 8 -12.15 1.85 28.15
CA TRP A 8 -12.61 1.80 29.56
C TRP A 8 -13.74 0.78 29.76
N SER A 9 -14.63 0.62 28.78
CA SER A 9 -15.74 -0.35 28.80
C SER A 9 -15.28 -1.82 28.80
N PHE A 10 -14.12 -2.11 28.21
CA PHE A 10 -13.55 -3.47 28.12
C PHE A 10 -12.90 -3.97 29.43
N GLY A 11 -12.75 -3.13 30.45
CA GLY A 11 -11.99 -3.44 31.68
C GLY A 11 -12.72 -4.23 32.77
N ARG A 12 -14.06 -4.26 32.82
CA ARG A 12 -14.81 -4.90 33.92
C ARG A 12 -15.28 -6.32 33.58
N LYS A 13 -15.37 -7.19 34.60
CA LYS A 13 -15.97 -8.54 34.49
C LYS A 13 -17.49 -8.34 34.45
N TYR A 14 -18.12 -8.60 33.31
CA TYR A 14 -19.56 -8.43 33.13
C TYR A 14 -20.23 -9.73 32.70
N ARG A 15 -21.50 -9.89 33.11
CA ARG A 15 -22.38 -11.06 32.86
C ARG A 15 -22.46 -11.35 31.36
N PHE A 16 -22.55 -12.64 31.03
CA PHE A 16 -22.47 -13.19 29.67
C PHE A 16 -23.44 -12.52 28.68
N GLU A 17 -24.63 -12.10 29.14
CA GLU A 17 -25.66 -11.41 28.33
C GLU A 17 -25.22 -10.06 27.77
N GLN A 18 -24.33 -9.33 28.45
CA GLN A 18 -23.88 -8.00 28.00
C GLN A 18 -22.83 -8.06 26.88
N ARG A 19 -22.30 -9.23 26.56
CA ARG A 19 -21.31 -9.40 25.47
C ARG A 19 -21.96 -9.29 24.10
N ALA A 20 -23.14 -9.87 23.91
CA ALA A 20 -23.87 -9.81 22.65
C ALA A 20 -24.31 -8.37 22.31
N ILE A 21 -24.85 -7.65 23.29
CA ILE A 21 -25.29 -6.26 23.13
C ILE A 21 -24.11 -5.34 22.77
N ARG A 22 -22.95 -5.50 23.42
CA ARG A 22 -21.74 -4.72 23.09
C ARG A 22 -21.17 -5.06 21.71
N GLY A 23 -21.23 -6.34 21.33
CA GLY A 23 -20.85 -6.77 19.98
C GLY A 23 -21.75 -6.13 18.92
N ALA A 24 -23.07 -6.14 19.14
CA ALA A 24 -24.03 -5.50 18.25
C ALA A 24 -23.82 -3.97 18.18
N LEU A 25 -23.60 -3.30 19.32
CA LEU A 25 -23.32 -1.86 19.34
C LEU A 25 -22.01 -1.52 18.61
N GLY A 26 -20.96 -2.32 18.78
CA GLY A 26 -19.70 -2.15 18.06
C GLY A 26 -19.85 -2.34 16.55
N ALA A 27 -20.60 -3.36 16.13
CA ALA A 27 -20.89 -3.62 14.72
C ALA A 27 -21.72 -2.49 14.10
N SER A 28 -22.78 -2.03 14.77
CA SER A 28 -23.61 -0.91 14.32
C SER A 28 -22.81 0.38 14.21
N PHE A 29 -21.89 0.65 15.16
CA PHE A 29 -20.98 1.79 15.07
C PHE A 29 -20.08 1.71 13.84
N LEU A 30 -19.50 0.54 13.54
CA LEU A 30 -18.65 0.36 12.35
C LEU A 30 -19.42 0.55 11.04
N VAL A 31 -20.66 0.05 10.96
CA VAL A 31 -21.54 0.26 9.79
C VAL A 31 -21.88 1.74 9.63
N LEU A 32 -22.32 2.40 10.71
CA LEU A 32 -22.68 3.81 10.67
C LEU A 32 -21.48 4.69 10.32
N PHE A 33 -20.32 4.39 10.90
CA PHE A 33 -19.06 5.06 10.58
C PHE A 33 -18.67 4.84 9.12
N GLY A 34 -18.80 3.63 8.59
CA GLY A 34 -18.54 3.32 7.19
C GLY A 34 -19.44 4.10 6.23
N VAL A 35 -20.74 4.21 6.53
CA VAL A 35 -21.70 4.97 5.73
C VAL A 35 -21.42 6.48 5.79
N LEU A 36 -21.17 7.03 6.99
CA LEU A 36 -20.82 8.45 7.17
C LEU A 36 -19.51 8.82 6.48
N TRP A 37 -18.49 7.97 6.62
CA TRP A 37 -17.20 8.16 5.97
C TRP A 37 -17.30 8.07 4.44
N GLY A 38 -18.11 7.14 3.93
CA GLY A 38 -18.39 7.02 2.50
C GLY A 38 -19.12 8.24 1.94
N GLY A 39 -20.11 8.76 2.67
CA GLY A 39 -20.85 9.98 2.29
C GLY A 39 -19.97 11.22 2.24
N LEU A 40 -19.14 11.45 3.26
CA LEU A 40 -18.23 12.59 3.34
C LEU A 40 -17.18 12.64 2.21
N ARG A 41 -16.87 11.50 1.60
CA ARG A 41 -15.89 11.39 0.49
C ARG A 41 -16.54 11.50 -0.90
N ALA A 42 -17.85 11.27 -0.99
CA ALA A 42 -18.59 11.38 -2.24
C ALA A 42 -18.74 12.85 -2.70
N ASP A 43 -18.88 13.79 -1.77
CA ASP A 43 -19.09 15.21 -2.07
C ASP A 43 -17.83 15.93 -2.57
N THR A 44 -16.63 15.37 -2.36
CA THR A 44 -15.37 15.93 -2.89
C THR A 44 -15.05 15.51 -4.33
N ALA A 45 -15.88 14.65 -4.94
CA ALA A 45 -15.66 14.17 -6.31
C ALA A 45 -16.32 15.06 -7.39
N SER A 46 -17.05 16.11 -7.01
CA SER A 46 -17.86 16.93 -7.93
C SER A 46 -17.23 18.25 -8.37
N ASP A 47 -16.14 18.69 -7.76
CA ASP A 47 -15.41 19.85 -8.27
C ASP A 47 -14.38 19.34 -9.29
N ASP A 48 -14.50 19.80 -10.53
CA ASP A 48 -13.66 19.40 -11.65
C ASP A 48 -12.50 20.41 -11.81
N PRO A 49 -11.32 20.20 -11.17
CA PRO A 49 -10.13 21.03 -11.41
C PRO A 49 -9.52 20.81 -12.80
N ALA A 50 -10.14 20.00 -13.66
CA ALA A 50 -9.69 19.77 -15.03
C ALA A 50 -9.71 21.02 -15.93
N ALA A 51 -10.23 22.17 -15.46
CA ALA A 51 -10.24 23.43 -16.20
C ALA A 51 -8.88 24.18 -16.24
N GLY A 52 -7.81 23.63 -15.66
CA GLY A 52 -6.45 24.19 -15.75
C GLY A 52 -5.68 23.71 -16.99
N ALA A 53 -5.31 24.62 -17.90
CA ALA A 53 -4.33 24.49 -18.98
C ALA A 53 -4.03 23.06 -19.49
N THR A 54 -4.91 22.53 -20.33
CA THR A 54 -4.69 21.27 -21.06
C THR A 54 -3.57 21.46 -22.10
N GLY A 55 -2.59 20.55 -22.11
CA GLY A 55 -1.77 20.33 -23.31
C GLY A 55 -0.42 21.05 -23.42
N SER A 56 0.09 21.73 -22.39
CA SER A 56 1.50 22.20 -22.39
C SER A 56 2.45 21.14 -21.84
N MET A 57 3.69 21.13 -22.32
CA MET A 57 4.76 20.36 -21.70
C MET A 57 5.16 21.09 -20.41
N GLN A 58 5.11 20.40 -19.28
CA GLN A 58 5.39 20.97 -17.97
C GLN A 58 6.50 20.17 -17.29
N ASP A 59 7.41 20.90 -16.64
CA ASP A 59 8.42 20.33 -15.74
C ASP A 59 7.89 20.43 -14.31
N MET A 60 7.65 19.29 -13.67
CA MET A 60 7.00 19.20 -12.37
C MET A 60 7.85 18.38 -11.41
N LEU A 61 7.94 18.82 -10.16
CA LEU A 61 8.46 18.00 -9.06
C LEU A 61 7.28 17.25 -8.46
N VAL A 62 7.34 15.93 -8.51
CA VAL A 62 6.30 15.06 -7.98
C VAL A 62 6.85 14.18 -6.86
N ARG A 63 6.02 13.91 -5.85
CA ARG A 63 6.27 12.87 -4.86
C ARG A 63 5.46 11.64 -5.21
N MET A 64 6.10 10.48 -5.25
CA MET A 64 5.43 9.21 -5.48
C MET A 64 4.72 8.75 -4.20
N ASP A 65 3.41 8.52 -4.24
CA ASP A 65 2.65 8.03 -3.09
C ASP A 65 2.41 6.51 -3.17
N GLN A 66 2.08 6.00 -4.36
CA GLN A 66 1.96 4.56 -4.63
C GLN A 66 2.77 4.24 -5.87
N VAL A 67 3.57 3.18 -5.84
CA VAL A 67 4.41 2.76 -6.97
C VAL A 67 4.19 1.28 -7.25
N GLN A 68 3.92 0.94 -8.51
CA GLN A 68 3.79 -0.44 -8.97
C GLN A 68 4.56 -0.64 -10.27
N ARG A 69 5.32 -1.72 -10.37
CA ARG A 69 6.00 -2.11 -11.60
C ARG A 69 5.10 -3.02 -12.44
N SER A 70 4.88 -2.65 -13.69
CA SER A 70 4.13 -3.44 -14.67
C SER A 70 5.01 -4.55 -15.26
N ARG A 71 4.39 -5.61 -15.81
CA ARG A 71 5.09 -6.70 -16.52
C ARG A 71 5.92 -6.22 -17.70
N SER A 72 5.49 -5.13 -18.35
CA SER A 72 6.20 -4.49 -19.46
C SER A 72 7.38 -3.63 -19.03
N GLY A 73 7.73 -3.60 -17.73
CA GLY A 73 8.82 -2.79 -17.19
C GLY A 73 8.48 -1.33 -16.90
N HIS A 74 7.30 -0.86 -17.32
CA HIS A 74 6.79 0.47 -16.97
C HIS A 74 6.48 0.57 -15.48
N TRP A 75 6.74 1.74 -14.90
CA TRP A 75 6.27 2.07 -13.56
C TRP A 75 4.94 2.80 -13.64
N ARG A 76 3.98 2.38 -12.85
CA ARG A 76 2.73 3.10 -12.62
C ARG A 76 2.79 3.67 -11.22
N ALA A 77 2.58 4.97 -11.11
CA ALA A 77 2.57 5.64 -9.82
C ALA A 77 1.41 6.60 -9.69
N ASP A 78 0.85 6.68 -8.49
CA ASP A 78 0.00 7.80 -8.08
C ASP A 78 0.94 8.79 -7.38
N ALA A 79 0.93 10.06 -7.80
CA ALA A 79 1.90 11.05 -7.36
C ALA A 79 1.27 12.41 -7.06
N GLU A 80 1.78 13.11 -6.06
CA GLU A 80 1.39 14.47 -5.69
C GLU A 80 2.35 15.50 -6.30
N VAL A 81 1.83 16.57 -6.89
CA VAL A 81 2.63 17.68 -7.40
C VAL A 81 3.02 18.62 -6.29
N LEU A 82 4.33 18.74 -6.08
CA LEU A 82 4.91 19.65 -5.11
C LEU A 82 5.27 21.00 -5.72
N ALA A 83 5.72 21.04 -6.97
CA ALA A 83 6.12 22.27 -7.63
C ALA A 83 6.12 22.17 -9.16
N HIS A 84 5.92 23.31 -9.82
CA HIS A 84 6.16 23.49 -11.25
C HIS A 84 7.46 24.28 -11.46
N ARG A 85 8.22 23.98 -12.52
CA ARG A 85 9.49 24.65 -12.82
C ARG A 85 9.32 26.03 -13.49
N ASP A 86 8.09 26.40 -13.87
CA ASP A 86 7.83 27.59 -14.67
C ASP A 86 7.85 28.88 -13.81
N GLY A 87 9.04 29.47 -13.69
CA GLY A 87 9.28 30.92 -13.63
C GLY A 87 8.84 31.74 -12.42
N ASN A 88 7.81 31.37 -11.64
CA ASN A 88 7.42 32.16 -10.47
C ASN A 88 6.69 31.33 -9.41
N ALA A 89 7.38 31.15 -8.28
CA ALA A 89 7.00 30.39 -7.08
C ALA A 89 6.68 28.91 -7.32
N ALA A 90 7.31 28.05 -6.51
CA ALA A 90 6.86 26.68 -6.30
C ALA A 90 5.46 26.72 -5.66
N LEU A 91 4.42 26.89 -6.48
CA LEU A 91 3.05 26.73 -6.06
C LEU A 91 2.88 25.23 -5.80
N ALA A 92 2.85 24.86 -4.52
CA ALA A 92 2.42 23.56 -4.07
C ALA A 92 0.94 23.43 -4.41
N THR A 93 0.66 22.81 -5.55
CA THR A 93 -0.71 22.68 -6.04
C THR A 93 -1.46 21.58 -5.28
N GLY A 94 -0.73 20.63 -4.67
CA GLY A 94 -1.34 19.49 -3.97
C GLY A 94 -2.18 18.61 -4.89
N GLU A 95 -1.98 18.75 -6.21
CA GLU A 95 -2.72 18.02 -7.22
C GLU A 95 -2.18 16.59 -7.30
N HIS A 96 -3.09 15.61 -7.39
CA HIS A 96 -2.70 14.22 -7.58
C HIS A 96 -2.84 13.82 -9.05
N LEU A 97 -1.79 13.17 -9.57
CA LEU A 97 -1.74 12.64 -10.93
C LEU A 97 -1.41 11.16 -10.93
N ARG A 98 -1.96 10.47 -11.93
CA ARG A 98 -1.55 9.13 -12.28
C ARG A 98 -0.45 9.17 -13.34
N LEU A 99 0.71 8.66 -13.00
CA LEU A 99 1.88 8.64 -13.87
C LEU A 99 2.15 7.23 -14.40
N THR A 100 2.44 7.14 -15.69
CA THR A 100 3.06 5.95 -16.29
C THR A 100 4.44 6.32 -16.81
N LEU A 101 5.47 5.85 -16.12
CA LEU A 101 6.88 6.09 -16.45
C LEU A 101 7.40 4.93 -17.31
N ALA A 102 7.97 5.25 -18.47
CA ALA A 102 8.70 4.27 -19.26
C ALA A 102 9.99 3.84 -18.55
N PRO A 103 10.39 2.56 -18.68
CA PRO A 103 11.66 2.10 -18.12
C PRO A 103 12.81 2.93 -18.71
N ASP A 104 13.69 3.42 -17.82
CA ASP A 104 14.92 4.08 -18.22
C ASP A 104 16.11 3.12 -18.09
N SER A 105 17.18 3.44 -18.81
CA SER A 105 18.50 2.81 -18.76
C SER A 105 19.04 2.69 -17.33
N SER A 106 18.81 3.70 -16.49
CA SER A 106 18.94 3.57 -15.04
C SER A 106 17.74 2.81 -14.49
N GLN A 107 17.90 1.54 -14.17
CA GLN A 107 16.90 0.70 -13.48
C GLN A 107 16.66 1.16 -12.03
N ALA A 108 16.55 2.47 -11.78
CA ALA A 108 16.33 3.01 -10.45
C ALA A 108 15.00 2.47 -9.91
N TRP A 109 15.08 1.81 -8.77
CA TRP A 109 13.92 1.23 -8.11
C TRP A 109 13.15 2.36 -7.44
N LEU A 110 12.00 2.73 -8.01
CA LEU A 110 11.14 3.77 -7.44
C LEU A 110 10.38 3.23 -6.22
N ARG A 111 10.33 4.02 -5.16
CA ARG A 111 9.64 3.72 -3.91
C ARG A 111 8.64 4.83 -3.57
N PRO A 112 7.56 4.52 -2.83
CA PRO A 112 6.75 5.55 -2.18
C PRO A 112 7.65 6.51 -1.38
N GLY A 113 7.37 7.81 -1.43
CA GLY A 113 8.19 8.87 -0.83
C GLY A 113 9.25 9.46 -1.78
N ASP A 114 9.59 8.80 -2.89
CA ASP A 114 10.57 9.34 -3.84
C ASP A 114 10.10 10.64 -4.47
N LEU A 115 11.02 11.60 -4.55
CA LEU A 115 10.85 12.88 -5.23
C LEU A 115 11.48 12.76 -6.62
N VAL A 116 10.70 13.06 -7.66
CA VAL A 116 11.13 12.91 -9.05
C VAL A 116 10.74 14.16 -9.83
N TRP A 117 11.70 14.73 -10.55
CA TRP A 117 11.40 15.71 -11.59
C TRP A 117 10.90 15.00 -12.83
N ILE A 118 9.72 15.35 -13.31
CA ILE A 118 9.14 14.79 -14.54
C ILE A 118 8.89 15.89 -15.56
N ARG A 119 9.06 15.54 -16.83
CA ARG A 119 8.67 16.37 -17.97
C ARG A 119 7.57 15.67 -18.75
N CYS A 120 6.34 16.12 -18.59
CA CYS A 120 5.19 15.49 -19.22
C CYS A 120 4.09 16.48 -19.58
N ARG A 121 3.10 15.98 -20.32
CA ARG A 121 1.86 16.67 -20.62
C ARG A 121 0.76 15.96 -19.82
N PRO A 122 0.25 16.56 -18.74
CA PRO A 122 -0.91 16.05 -18.03
C PRO A 122 -2.16 16.13 -18.90
N GLU A 123 -2.85 15.01 -19.05
CA GLU A 123 -4.11 14.88 -19.79
C GLU A 123 -5.25 14.56 -18.81
N PRO A 124 -6.47 15.08 -19.03
CA PRO A 124 -7.61 14.71 -18.20
C PRO A 124 -7.91 13.22 -18.37
N MET A 125 -8.32 12.55 -17.28
CA MET A 125 -8.81 11.17 -17.38
C MET A 125 -10.25 11.16 -17.93
N ASP A 126 -10.36 11.21 -19.25
CA ASP A 126 -11.63 11.27 -19.99
C ASP A 126 -12.00 9.92 -20.65
N ARG A 127 -11.18 8.88 -20.46
CA ARG A 127 -11.43 7.56 -21.03
C ARG A 127 -12.77 6.99 -20.55
N VAL A 128 -13.67 6.75 -21.53
CA VAL A 128 -14.96 6.11 -21.29
C VAL A 128 -14.74 4.67 -20.80
N PRO A 129 -15.37 4.25 -19.69
CA PRO A 129 -15.28 2.87 -19.22
C PRO A 129 -15.81 1.88 -20.27
N ASP A 130 -15.16 0.73 -20.43
CA ASP A 130 -15.70 -0.36 -21.24
C ASP A 130 -17.04 -0.83 -20.63
N PRO A 131 -18.04 -1.25 -21.43
CA PRO A 131 -19.31 -1.75 -20.90
C PRO A 131 -19.12 -2.92 -19.92
N GLY A 132 -19.55 -2.76 -18.67
CA GLY A 132 -19.33 -3.75 -17.59
C GLY A 132 -17.89 -3.78 -17.04
N GLY A 133 -17.03 -2.90 -17.53
CA GLY A 133 -15.66 -2.70 -17.07
C GLY A 133 -15.58 -1.82 -15.83
N PHE A 134 -14.38 -1.77 -15.24
CA PHE A 134 -14.10 -0.95 -14.08
C PHE A 134 -14.10 0.54 -14.45
N ASP A 135 -14.86 1.35 -13.73
CA ASP A 135 -14.87 2.81 -13.89
C ASP A 135 -13.64 3.44 -13.22
N LEU A 136 -12.55 3.49 -13.98
CA LEU A 136 -11.28 4.04 -13.53
C LEU A 136 -11.38 5.53 -13.19
N ARG A 137 -12.19 6.29 -13.95
CA ARG A 137 -12.37 7.73 -13.77
C ARG A 137 -13.00 8.02 -12.41
N SER A 138 -14.13 7.38 -12.10
CA SER A 138 -14.83 7.57 -10.83
C SER A 138 -14.00 7.09 -9.63
N TRP A 139 -13.31 5.95 -9.78
CA TRP A 139 -12.41 5.46 -8.72
C TRP A 139 -11.25 6.42 -8.47
N ALA A 140 -10.63 6.98 -9.52
CA ALA A 140 -9.49 7.87 -9.38
C ALA A 140 -9.91 9.25 -8.84
N ALA A 141 -11.07 9.77 -9.28
CA ALA A 141 -11.68 10.98 -8.73
C ALA A 141 -11.96 10.86 -7.22
N SER A 142 -12.36 9.69 -6.72
CA SER A 142 -12.54 9.44 -5.27
C SER A 142 -11.23 9.54 -4.45
N ARG A 143 -10.09 9.57 -5.13
CA ARG A 143 -8.74 9.77 -4.58
C ARG A 143 -8.15 11.15 -4.91
N GLY A 144 -8.94 12.05 -5.51
CA GLY A 144 -8.48 13.37 -5.95
C GLY A 144 -7.57 13.32 -7.18
N ILE A 145 -7.53 12.19 -7.90
CA ILE A 145 -6.74 12.03 -9.12
C ILE A 145 -7.67 12.32 -10.29
N HIS A 146 -7.39 13.39 -11.03
CA HIS A 146 -8.20 13.82 -12.19
C HIS A 146 -7.42 13.79 -13.50
N ARG A 147 -6.08 13.72 -13.42
CA ARG A 147 -5.19 13.76 -14.58
C ARG A 147 -4.29 12.54 -14.62
N GLU A 148 -3.98 12.10 -15.84
CA GLU A 148 -2.98 11.09 -16.12
C GLU A 148 -1.88 11.65 -17.02
N ALA A 149 -0.66 11.13 -16.90
CA ALA A 149 0.43 11.51 -17.77
C ALA A 149 1.35 10.31 -18.08
N PHE A 150 1.78 10.24 -19.33
CA PHE A 150 2.83 9.32 -19.76
C PHE A 150 4.17 10.05 -19.82
N VAL A 151 5.18 9.49 -19.15
CA VAL A 151 6.54 10.01 -19.12
C VAL A 151 7.46 9.04 -19.86
N GLY A 152 7.97 9.48 -21.00
CA GLY A 152 8.95 8.70 -21.77
C GLY A 152 10.28 8.55 -21.05
N SER A 153 11.13 7.63 -21.55
CA SER A 153 12.50 7.46 -21.06
C SER A 153 13.30 8.77 -21.21
N GLY A 154 14.20 9.06 -20.26
CA GLY A 154 14.99 10.30 -20.22
C GLY A 154 14.20 11.57 -19.88
N ARG A 155 12.91 11.47 -19.53
CA ARG A 155 12.07 12.61 -19.12
C ARG A 155 11.73 12.63 -17.64
N TRP A 156 12.42 11.82 -16.85
CA TRP A 156 12.31 11.85 -15.40
C TRP A 156 13.68 11.76 -14.76
N VAL A 157 13.89 12.48 -13.66
CA VAL A 157 15.16 12.55 -12.94
C VAL A 157 14.88 12.43 -11.44
N PRO A 158 15.49 11.48 -10.72
CA PRO A 158 15.39 11.40 -9.26
C PRO A 158 15.89 12.70 -8.61
N ALA A 159 15.10 13.27 -7.72
CA ALA A 159 15.38 14.53 -7.00
C ALA A 159 15.67 14.31 -5.51
N GLY A 160 15.28 13.17 -4.95
CA GLY A 160 15.49 12.82 -3.55
C GLY A 160 14.43 11.85 -3.03
N HIS A 161 14.31 11.76 -1.71
CA HIS A 161 13.32 10.91 -1.05
C HIS A 161 12.84 11.59 0.23
N GLN A 162 11.51 11.61 0.43
CA GLN A 162 10.88 12.14 1.63
C GLN A 162 10.45 10.98 2.54
N ARG A 163 11.00 10.94 3.75
CA ARG A 163 10.76 9.86 4.72
C ARG A 163 9.27 9.69 5.04
N GLN A 164 8.73 8.49 4.83
CA GLN A 164 7.39 8.07 5.19
C GLN A 164 7.42 6.99 6.29
N TRP A 165 6.31 6.82 7.02
CA TRP A 165 6.19 5.75 8.01
C TRP A 165 6.28 4.35 7.36
N MET A 166 5.88 4.24 6.09
CA MET A 166 5.97 2.99 5.32
C MET A 166 7.42 2.61 4.99
N ASP A 167 8.36 3.55 5.04
CA ASP A 167 9.78 3.27 4.76
C ASP A 167 10.35 2.27 5.76
N VAL A 168 9.85 2.24 6.99
CA VAL A 168 10.27 1.25 7.99
C VAL A 168 10.03 -0.18 7.48
N PHE A 169 8.92 -0.40 6.77
CA PHE A 169 8.64 -1.70 6.16
C PHE A 169 9.48 -1.93 4.90
N ALA A 170 9.73 -0.90 4.09
CA ALA A 170 10.61 -1.01 2.92
C ALA A 170 12.06 -1.35 3.33
N GLU A 171 12.57 -0.69 4.37
CA GLU A 171 13.89 -0.96 4.96
C GLU A 171 13.95 -2.36 5.55
N ALA A 172 12.91 -2.80 6.26
CA ALA A 172 12.84 -4.16 6.79
C ALA A 172 12.82 -5.22 5.68
N ARG A 173 12.06 -5.01 4.58
CA ARG A 173 12.08 -5.89 3.40
C ARG A 173 13.48 -5.96 2.81
N GLU A 174 14.14 -4.82 2.66
CA GLU A 174 15.49 -4.74 2.10
C GLU A 174 16.51 -5.46 2.99
N GLN A 175 16.38 -5.36 4.31
CA GLN A 175 17.24 -6.07 5.25
C GLN A 175 17.04 -7.60 5.17
N VAL A 176 15.80 -8.07 5.08
CA VAL A 176 15.52 -9.51 4.86
C VAL A 176 16.06 -9.97 3.50
N THR A 177 15.94 -9.13 2.48
CA THR A 177 16.45 -9.39 1.13
C THR A 177 17.98 -9.56 1.15
N ARG A 178 18.69 -8.63 1.78
CA ARG A 178 20.15 -8.72 1.97
C ARG A 178 20.56 -9.96 2.76
N TRP A 179 19.84 -10.28 3.83
CA TRP A 179 20.10 -11.50 4.60
C TRP A 179 19.94 -12.78 3.75
N LEU A 180 18.97 -12.81 2.83
CA LEU A 180 18.81 -13.92 1.89
C LEU A 180 19.95 -13.98 0.87
N GLU A 181 20.42 -12.84 0.36
CA GLU A 181 21.57 -12.76 -0.55
C GLU A 181 22.86 -13.26 0.12
N GLU A 182 23.04 -12.93 1.39
CA GLU A 182 24.19 -13.34 2.20
C GLU A 182 24.10 -14.79 2.71
N SER A 183 22.95 -15.45 2.56
CA SER A 183 22.72 -16.81 3.09
C SER A 183 23.47 -17.91 2.34
N GLY A 184 23.99 -17.63 1.13
CA GLY A 184 24.65 -18.61 0.28
C GLY A 184 23.71 -19.59 -0.42
N LEU A 185 22.40 -19.36 -0.37
CA LEU A 185 21.42 -20.09 -1.17
C LEU A 185 21.62 -19.78 -2.67
N PRO A 186 21.30 -20.71 -3.59
CA PRO A 186 21.26 -20.38 -5.01
C PRO A 186 20.10 -19.42 -5.31
N ASP A 187 20.23 -18.64 -6.38
CA ASP A 187 19.31 -17.55 -6.73
C ASP A 187 17.84 -18.01 -6.80
N ALA A 188 17.62 -19.22 -7.33
CA ALA A 188 16.29 -19.80 -7.44
C ALA A 188 15.61 -19.99 -6.07
N GLU A 189 16.34 -20.51 -5.10
CA GLU A 189 15.87 -20.71 -3.73
C GLU A 189 15.73 -19.39 -2.98
N GLN A 190 16.60 -18.41 -3.26
CA GLN A 190 16.46 -17.06 -2.72
C GLN A 190 15.16 -16.40 -3.18
N ASP A 191 14.82 -16.50 -4.47
CA ASP A 191 13.58 -15.93 -5.01
C ASP A 191 12.33 -16.63 -4.47
N ILE A 192 12.40 -17.95 -4.27
CA ILE A 192 11.33 -18.69 -3.59
C ILE A 192 11.21 -18.25 -2.12
N ALA A 193 12.32 -18.07 -1.41
CA ALA A 193 12.32 -17.61 -0.03
C ALA A 193 11.78 -16.17 0.09
N ARG A 194 12.15 -15.26 -0.83
CA ARG A 194 11.59 -13.90 -0.93
C ARG A 194 10.08 -13.94 -1.16
N ALA A 195 9.61 -14.78 -2.07
CA ALA A 195 8.19 -14.94 -2.34
C ALA A 195 7.41 -15.44 -1.11
N LEU A 196 7.97 -16.36 -0.34
CA LEU A 196 7.32 -16.92 0.85
C LEU A 196 7.37 -15.98 2.06
N LEU A 197 8.49 -15.28 2.28
CA LEU A 197 8.70 -14.45 3.46
C LEU A 197 8.16 -13.03 3.30
N LEU A 198 8.36 -12.43 2.12
CA LEU A 198 8.02 -11.05 1.83
C LEU A 198 6.79 -10.92 0.92
N GLY A 199 6.29 -12.02 0.36
CA GLY A 199 5.24 -12.00 -0.66
C GLY A 199 5.72 -11.50 -2.02
N ASP A 200 7.02 -11.21 -2.16
CA ASP A 200 7.60 -10.66 -3.39
C ASP A 200 7.89 -11.77 -4.39
N ARG A 201 7.01 -11.85 -5.40
CA ARG A 201 7.11 -12.82 -6.50
C ARG A 201 7.85 -12.25 -7.71
N SER A 202 8.44 -11.06 -7.65
CA SER A 202 9.02 -10.40 -8.83
C SER A 202 10.24 -11.13 -9.37
N GLY A 203 11.03 -11.79 -8.51
CA GLY A 203 12.21 -12.58 -8.89
C GLY A 203 11.89 -13.95 -9.52
N LEU A 204 10.70 -14.52 -9.27
CA LEU A 204 10.39 -15.88 -9.72
C LEU A 204 10.38 -16.01 -11.26
N GLU A 205 11.26 -16.88 -11.77
CA GLU A 205 11.33 -17.25 -13.18
C GLU A 205 10.06 -17.97 -13.65
N GLN A 206 9.80 -17.94 -14.96
CA GLN A 206 8.61 -18.59 -15.53
C GLN A 206 8.61 -20.10 -15.26
N GLN A 207 9.76 -20.76 -15.35
CA GLN A 207 9.88 -22.19 -15.08
C GLN A 207 9.51 -22.56 -13.64
N GLN A 208 9.89 -21.72 -12.67
CA GLN A 208 9.52 -21.90 -11.27
C GLN A 208 8.01 -21.74 -11.08
N ARG A 209 7.44 -20.67 -11.63
CA ARG A 209 5.98 -20.43 -11.58
C ARG A 209 5.20 -21.61 -12.17
N ASP A 210 5.66 -22.13 -13.30
CA ASP A 210 5.03 -23.27 -13.96
C ASP A 210 5.17 -24.56 -13.14
N ALA A 211 6.28 -24.75 -12.42
CA ALA A 211 6.43 -25.88 -11.51
C ALA A 211 5.41 -25.80 -10.36
N PHE A 212 5.26 -24.64 -9.72
CA PHE A 212 4.24 -24.41 -8.68
C PHE A 212 2.81 -24.46 -9.23
N ALA A 213 2.60 -24.10 -10.50
CA ALA A 213 1.32 -24.27 -11.19
C ALA A 213 0.97 -25.75 -11.36
N ARG A 214 1.90 -26.54 -11.88
CA ARG A 214 1.71 -27.98 -12.16
C ARG A 214 1.49 -28.79 -10.88
N SER A 215 2.14 -28.43 -9.78
CA SER A 215 1.93 -29.06 -8.47
C SER A 215 0.66 -28.61 -7.76
N GLY A 216 -0.05 -27.60 -8.29
CA GLY A 216 -1.21 -27.00 -7.63
C GLY A 216 -0.87 -26.16 -6.39
N THR A 217 0.41 -25.90 -6.11
CA THR A 217 0.88 -25.18 -4.91
C THR A 217 1.14 -23.69 -5.15
N MET A 218 0.76 -23.14 -6.32
CA MET A 218 0.89 -21.71 -6.62
C MET A 218 0.21 -20.81 -5.57
N HIS A 219 -0.86 -21.28 -4.93
CA HIS A 219 -1.55 -20.54 -3.87
C HIS A 219 -0.70 -20.34 -2.60
N VAL A 220 0.33 -21.16 -2.39
CA VAL A 220 1.26 -21.05 -1.25
C VAL A 220 2.25 -19.89 -1.44
N LEU A 221 2.58 -19.53 -2.70
CA LEU A 221 3.44 -18.39 -3.03
C LEU A 221 2.73 -17.04 -2.84
N ALA A 222 1.41 -17.04 -2.70
CA ALA A 222 0.69 -15.86 -2.25
C ALA A 222 0.63 -15.92 -0.71
N VAL A 223 0.85 -14.77 -0.05
CA VAL A 223 0.65 -14.66 1.40
C VAL A 223 -0.77 -15.08 1.73
N SER A 224 -0.90 -16.29 2.25
CA SER A 224 -2.18 -16.92 2.52
C SER A 224 -2.59 -16.67 3.96
N GLY A 225 -3.88 -16.82 4.28
CA GLY A 225 -4.36 -16.77 5.66
C GLY A 225 -3.65 -17.77 6.59
N LEU A 226 -3.05 -18.83 6.04
CA LEU A 226 -2.21 -19.77 6.79
C LEU A 226 -0.92 -19.12 7.29
N HIS A 227 -0.27 -18.26 6.50
CA HIS A 227 0.96 -17.57 6.94
C HIS A 227 0.65 -16.67 8.14
N VAL A 228 -0.43 -15.90 8.06
CA VAL A 228 -0.93 -15.06 9.17
C VAL A 228 -1.28 -15.92 10.39
N GLY A 229 -1.92 -17.07 10.17
CA GLY A 229 -2.23 -18.06 11.21
C GLY A 229 -0.99 -18.66 11.88
N LEU A 230 0.08 -18.91 11.11
CA LEU A 230 1.35 -19.40 11.62
C LEU A 230 2.05 -18.35 12.48
N VAL A 231 2.10 -17.09 12.02
CA VAL A 231 2.62 -15.97 12.81
C VAL A 231 1.84 -15.86 14.12
N PHE A 232 0.51 -15.90 14.06
CA PHE A 232 -0.32 -15.93 15.26
C PHE A 232 0.04 -17.10 16.18
N ALA A 233 0.16 -18.32 15.66
CA ALA A 233 0.46 -19.51 16.45
C ALA A 233 1.83 -19.44 17.13
N VAL A 234 2.85 -18.94 16.42
CA VAL A 234 4.21 -18.74 16.97
C VAL A 234 4.18 -17.75 18.12
N PHE A 235 3.63 -16.55 17.91
CA PHE A 235 3.54 -15.56 18.99
C PHE A 235 2.64 -16.02 20.13
N ALA A 236 1.55 -16.73 19.84
CA ALA A 236 0.68 -17.33 20.85
C ALA A 236 1.40 -18.40 21.68
N ALA A 237 2.28 -19.20 21.09
CA ALA A 237 3.08 -20.20 21.79
C ALA A 237 4.18 -19.53 22.64
N LEU A 238 4.95 -18.61 22.07
CA LEU A 238 6.03 -17.88 22.75
C LEU A 238 5.52 -17.08 23.95
N LEU A 239 4.40 -16.38 23.80
CA LEU A 239 3.73 -15.62 24.87
C LEU A 239 2.78 -16.49 25.70
N GLY A 240 2.69 -17.79 25.38
CA GLY A 240 1.80 -18.76 26.02
C GLY A 240 2.14 -19.02 27.48
N TRP A 241 3.41 -18.81 27.86
CA TRP A 241 3.88 -19.05 29.22
C TRP A 241 3.47 -17.96 30.21
N TRP A 242 2.94 -16.83 29.73
CA TRP A 242 2.45 -15.77 30.60
C TRP A 242 1.14 -16.19 31.28
N GLY A 243 1.08 -16.00 32.60
CA GLY A 243 -0.05 -16.45 33.42
C GLY A 243 -1.40 -15.88 33.01
N LYS A 244 -2.50 -16.51 33.43
CA LYS A 244 -3.88 -16.19 33.02
C LYS A 244 -4.48 -14.90 33.63
N ARG A 245 -3.66 -13.98 34.15
CA ARG A 245 -4.17 -12.71 34.70
C ARG A 245 -4.65 -11.80 33.57
N ARG A 246 -5.70 -11.02 33.82
CA ARG A 246 -6.33 -10.14 32.80
C ARG A 246 -5.32 -9.18 32.15
N GLY A 247 -4.34 -8.67 32.90
CA GLY A 247 -3.27 -7.82 32.36
C GLY A 247 -2.40 -8.53 31.31
N TYR A 248 -1.92 -9.75 31.62
CA TYR A 248 -1.12 -10.54 30.68
C TYR A 248 -1.90 -10.97 29.45
N MET A 249 -3.21 -11.24 29.59
CA MET A 249 -4.07 -11.55 28.45
C MET A 249 -4.20 -10.36 27.48
N VAL A 250 -4.42 -9.16 28.02
CA VAL A 250 -4.50 -7.93 27.21
C VAL A 250 -3.16 -7.64 26.55
N LEU A 251 -2.06 -7.66 27.32
CA LEU A 251 -0.72 -7.41 26.80
C LEU A 251 -0.34 -8.41 25.70
N ARG A 252 -0.58 -9.70 25.91
CA ARG A 252 -0.38 -10.75 24.89
C ARG A 252 -1.19 -10.46 23.64
N GLY A 253 -2.48 -10.12 23.78
CA GLY A 253 -3.34 -9.77 22.66
C GLY A 253 -2.83 -8.57 21.87
N THR A 254 -2.37 -7.53 22.57
CA THR A 254 -1.79 -6.33 21.95
C THR A 254 -0.49 -6.64 21.21
N ILE A 255 0.41 -7.43 21.78
CA ILE A 255 1.66 -7.83 21.13
C ILE A 255 1.38 -8.65 19.87
N ILE A 256 0.49 -9.65 19.97
CA ILE A 256 0.12 -10.47 18.81
C ILE A 256 -0.51 -9.59 17.72
N LEU A 257 -1.42 -8.68 18.08
CA LEU A 257 -2.04 -7.78 17.11
C LEU A 257 -1.00 -6.86 16.45
N ALA A 258 -0.08 -6.29 17.22
CA ALA A 258 1.01 -5.48 16.70
C ALA A 258 1.92 -6.28 15.76
N ALA A 259 2.26 -7.52 16.11
CA ALA A 259 3.06 -8.41 15.25
C ALA A 259 2.34 -8.75 13.94
N LEU A 260 1.02 -9.00 13.98
CA LEU A 260 0.22 -9.25 12.79
C LEU A 260 0.13 -8.02 11.88
N TRP A 261 -0.04 -6.82 12.44
CA TRP A 261 -0.01 -5.58 11.68
C TRP A 261 1.38 -5.30 11.09
N GLY A 262 2.44 -5.58 11.85
CA GLY A 262 3.81 -5.49 11.38
C GLY A 262 4.08 -6.44 10.21
N TYR A 263 3.62 -7.69 10.33
CA TYR A 263 3.70 -8.68 9.25
C TYR A 263 2.91 -8.24 8.01
N ALA A 264 1.69 -7.74 8.17
CA ALA A 264 0.88 -7.21 7.07
C ALA A 264 1.57 -6.03 6.36
N GLY A 265 2.16 -5.10 7.12
CA GLY A 265 2.97 -4.01 6.54
C GLY A 265 4.21 -4.52 5.81
N LEU A 266 4.87 -5.55 6.34
CA LEU A 266 6.04 -6.17 5.72
C LEU A 266 5.69 -6.91 4.42
N THR A 267 4.52 -7.53 4.29
CA THR A 267 4.14 -8.26 3.08
C THR A 267 3.39 -7.41 2.06
N GLY A 268 2.80 -6.28 2.49
CA GLY A 268 2.03 -5.37 1.63
C GLY A 268 0.55 -5.71 1.57
#